data_AF-A0A847MN41-F1
#
_entry.id   AF-A0A847MN41-F1
#
_cell.length_a   1.000
_cell.length_b   1.000
_cell.length_c   1.000
_cell.angle_alpha   90.00
_cell.angle_beta   90.00
_cell.angle_gamma   90.00
#
_symmetry.space_group_name_H-M   'P 1'
#
loop_
_entity.id
_entity.type
_entity.pdbx_description
1 polymer ?
#
loop_
_entity_poly.entity_id
_entity_poly.type
_entity_poly.pdbx_seq_one_letter_code
_entity_poly.pdbx_strand_id
1 'polypeptide(L)'
;DSRGERLDVTEHGLFSGLIWNGEEAKRIGLIDDLSSPQQIAVERVGEPKVVEYRTKTNPISNLLNRTPFNFGSYDSNQIVETVLTEINTQGVKLQ
;
A
#
# COMPACT_ATOMS: atom_id res chain seq x y z
N ASP A 1 -15.64 -23.47 -21.12
CA ASP A 1 -16.40 -23.39 -19.86
C ASP A 1 -16.38 -21.96 -19.37
N SER A 2 -17.52 -21.29 -19.46
CA SER A 2 -17.69 -19.88 -19.10
C SER A 2 -18.39 -19.76 -17.75
N ARG A 3 -18.13 -18.68 -16.99
CA ARG A 3 -18.74 -18.42 -15.66
C ARG A 3 -20.27 -18.60 -15.65
N GLY A 4 -20.93 -18.32 -16.77
CA GLY A 4 -22.39 -18.45 -16.92
C GLY A 4 -22.93 -19.88 -16.81
N GLU A 5 -22.14 -20.93 -17.04
CA GLU A 5 -22.60 -22.32 -16.89
C GLU A 5 -22.69 -22.76 -15.42
N ARG A 6 -21.99 -22.05 -14.53
CA ARG A 6 -21.97 -22.32 -13.08
C ARG A 6 -22.94 -21.43 -12.30
N LEU A 7 -23.46 -20.38 -12.94
CA LEU A 7 -24.32 -19.39 -12.33
C LEU A 7 -25.76 -19.93 -12.27
N ASP A 8 -26.30 -20.06 -11.07
CA ASP A 8 -27.70 -20.43 -10.89
C ASP A 8 -28.60 -19.21 -11.12
N VAL A 9 -29.06 -19.05 -12.36
CA VAL A 9 -29.96 -17.96 -12.77
C VAL A 9 -31.39 -18.08 -12.21
N THR A 10 -31.71 -19.17 -11.51
CA THR A 10 -33.03 -19.38 -10.90
C THR A 10 -33.13 -18.83 -9.49
N GLU A 11 -32.00 -18.43 -8.89
CA GLU A 11 -31.96 -17.85 -7.54
C GLU A 11 -32.67 -16.50 -7.48
N HIS A 12 -33.57 -16.36 -6.51
CA HIS A 12 -34.41 -15.17 -6.39
C HIS A 12 -33.59 -13.96 -5.91
N GLY A 13 -33.47 -12.93 -6.75
CA GLY A 13 -32.75 -11.70 -6.42
C GLY A 13 -31.29 -11.64 -6.89
N LEU A 14 -30.88 -12.54 -7.79
CA LEU A 14 -29.54 -12.58 -8.38
C LEU A 14 -29.12 -11.26 -9.08
N PHE A 15 -30.08 -10.39 -9.41
CA PHE A 15 -29.85 -9.06 -10.00
C PHE A 15 -30.70 -7.95 -9.35
N SER A 16 -31.22 -8.18 -8.15
CA SER A 16 -32.06 -7.20 -7.45
C SER A 16 -31.26 -6.16 -6.66
N GLY A 17 -29.93 -6.26 -6.66
CA GLY A 17 -29.05 -5.40 -5.84
C GLY A 17 -28.91 -5.87 -4.38
N LEU A 18 -29.37 -7.08 -4.06
CA LEU A 18 -29.13 -7.71 -2.76
C LEU A 18 -27.64 -8.01 -2.56
N ILE A 19 -27.20 -7.88 -1.31
CA ILE A 19 -25.83 -8.20 -0.89
C ILE A 19 -25.78 -9.67 -0.49
N TRP A 20 -24.82 -10.40 -1.04
CA TRP A 20 -24.59 -11.81 -0.76
C TRP A 20 -23.35 -11.98 0.11
N ASN A 21 -23.40 -12.91 1.06
CA ASN A 21 -22.16 -13.33 1.73
C ASN A 21 -21.32 -14.22 0.80
N GLY A 22 -20.02 -14.34 1.10
CA GLY A 22 -19.09 -15.05 0.22
C GLY A 22 -19.43 -16.53 0.01
N GLU A 23 -20.02 -17.20 1.01
CA GLU A 23 -20.40 -18.61 0.91
C GLU A 23 -21.61 -18.81 0.00
N GLU A 24 -22.62 -17.94 0.12
CA GLU A 24 -23.80 -17.94 -0.74
C GLU A 24 -23.43 -17.60 -2.18
N ALA A 25 -22.59 -16.58 -2.38
CA ALA A 25 -22.10 -16.19 -3.69
C ALA A 25 -21.34 -17.33 -4.38
N LYS A 26 -20.57 -18.13 -3.62
CA LYS A 26 -19.89 -19.31 -4.17
C LYS A 26 -20.90 -20.40 -4.54
N ARG A 27 -21.90 -20.66 -3.70
CA ARG A 27 -22.92 -21.69 -3.91
C ARG A 27 -23.71 -21.48 -5.19
N ILE A 28 -24.10 -20.24 -5.48
CA ILE A 28 -24.88 -19.87 -6.66
C ILE A 28 -24.01 -19.57 -7.88
N GLY A 29 -22.69 -19.69 -7.76
CA GLY A 29 -21.74 -19.50 -8.87
C GLY A 29 -21.46 -18.05 -9.26
N LEU A 30 -21.80 -17.07 -8.41
CA LEU A 30 -21.42 -15.67 -8.62
C LEU A 30 -19.90 -15.48 -8.55
N ILE A 31 -19.23 -16.18 -7.64
CA ILE A 31 -17.76 -16.16 -7.48
C ILE A 31 -17.17 -17.55 -7.71
N ASP A 32 -15.88 -17.59 -8.03
CA ASP A 32 -15.18 -18.85 -8.27
C ASP A 32 -14.79 -19.56 -6.97
N ASP A 33 -14.22 -18.83 -6.02
CA ASP A 33 -13.77 -19.36 -4.73
C ASP A 33 -13.58 -18.25 -3.68
N LEU A 34 -13.40 -18.68 -2.43
CA LEU A 34 -13.03 -17.85 -1.29
C LEU A 34 -11.55 -18.09 -0.97
N SER A 35 -10.75 -17.03 -0.97
CA SER A 35 -9.35 -17.10 -0.57
C SER A 35 -8.92 -15.79 0.06
N SER A 36 -7.99 -15.84 1.01
CA SER A 36 -7.42 -14.63 1.60
C SER A 36 -6.39 -14.01 0.66
N PRO A 37 -6.20 -12.68 0.68
CA PRO A 37 -5.20 -12.01 -0.17
C PRO A 37 -3.79 -12.59 -0.02
N GLN A 38 -3.43 -13.02 1.20
CA GLN A 38 -2.15 -13.67 1.50
C GLN A 38 -2.04 -15.05 0.86
N GLN A 39 -3.12 -15.84 0.85
CA GLN A 39 -3.17 -17.15 0.19
C GLN A 39 -3.03 -17.00 -1.33
N ILE A 40 -3.73 -16.04 -1.95
CA ILE A 40 -3.62 -15.78 -3.40
C ILE A 40 -2.22 -15.26 -3.77
N ALA A 41 -1.61 -14.42 -2.93
CA ALA A 41 -0.28 -13.87 -3.18
C ALA A 41 0.79 -14.98 -3.29
N VAL A 42 0.70 -16.01 -2.43
CA VAL A 42 1.63 -17.14 -2.48
C VAL A 42 1.31 -18.08 -3.65
N GLU A 43 0.04 -18.41 -3.84
CA GLU A 43 -0.40 -19.45 -4.79
C GLU A 43 -0.29 -19.01 -6.26
N ARG A 44 -0.52 -17.73 -6.56
CA ARG A 44 -0.60 -17.24 -7.95
C ARG A 44 0.54 -16.31 -8.37
N VAL A 45 1.13 -15.56 -7.44
CA VAL A 45 2.14 -14.53 -7.77
C VAL A 45 3.56 -15.06 -7.56
N GLY A 46 3.75 -16.12 -6.78
CA GLY A 46 5.07 -16.76 -6.60
C GLY A 46 6.09 -15.92 -5.81
N GLU A 47 5.75 -14.67 -5.45
CA GLU A 47 6.55 -13.82 -4.57
C GLU A 47 5.68 -13.32 -3.41
N PRO A 48 6.01 -13.67 -2.15
CA PRO A 48 5.28 -13.19 -0.96
C PRO A 48 5.58 -11.71 -0.64
N LYS A 49 6.11 -10.92 -1.58
CA LYS A 49 6.47 -9.52 -1.36
C LYS A 49 5.22 -8.65 -1.31
N VAL A 50 4.70 -8.50 -0.11
CA VAL A 50 3.70 -7.47 0.21
C VAL A 50 4.39 -6.09 0.07
N VAL A 51 4.02 -5.33 -0.97
CA VAL A 51 4.52 -3.97 -1.16
C VAL A 51 3.66 -3.01 -0.33
N GLU A 52 4.25 -2.43 0.71
CA GLU A 52 3.59 -1.39 1.50
C GLU A 52 3.69 -0.04 0.78
N TYR A 53 2.57 0.41 0.21
CA TYR A 53 2.45 1.73 -0.41
C TYR A 53 2.18 2.79 0.66
N ARG A 54 3.25 3.23 1.34
CA ARG A 54 3.23 4.44 2.17
C ARG A 54 4.17 5.50 1.60
N THR A 55 3.74 6.76 1.66
CA THR A 55 4.61 7.90 1.41
C THR A 55 5.71 7.90 2.46
N LYS A 56 6.91 7.45 2.09
CA LYS A 56 8.09 7.57 2.94
C LYS A 56 8.54 9.02 2.87
N THR A 57 8.57 9.71 4.02
CA THR A 57 9.19 11.03 4.10
C THR A 57 10.68 10.88 3.81
N ASN A 58 11.22 11.75 2.95
CA ASN A 58 12.64 11.76 2.63
C ASN A 58 13.43 12.03 3.93
N PRO A 59 14.51 11.28 4.22
CA PRO A 59 15.33 11.50 5.42
C PRO A 59 15.77 12.95 5.61
N ILE A 60 16.07 13.66 4.53
CA ILE A 60 16.44 15.09 4.55
C ILE A 60 15.25 15.96 5.01
N SER A 61 14.04 15.68 4.52
CA SER A 61 12.84 16.42 4.92
C SER A 61 12.51 16.23 6.41
N ASN A 62 12.73 15.03 6.95
CA ASN A 62 12.55 14.76 8.38
C ASN A 62 13.60 15.48 9.24
N LEU A 63 14.83 15.61 8.74
CA LEU A 63 15.89 16.35 9.42
C LEU A 63 15.51 17.84 9.51
N LEU A 64 15.12 18.44 8.38
CA LEU A 64 14.72 19.85 8.29
C LEU A 64 13.49 20.17 9.16
N ASN A 65 12.52 19.25 9.24
CA ASN A 65 11.33 19.44 10.09
C ASN A 65 11.62 19.34 11.59
N ARG A 66 12.73 18.73 11.99
CA ARG A 66 13.11 18.53 13.40
C ARG A 66 14.10 19.57 13.90
N THR A 67 14.77 20.28 12.99
CA THR A 67 15.73 21.32 13.34
C THR A 67 15.03 22.61 13.76
N PRO A 68 15.28 23.15 14.97
CA PRO A 68 14.66 24.37 15.48
C PRO A 68 15.24 25.68 14.90
N PHE A 69 16.06 25.60 13.85
CA PHE A 69 16.76 26.76 13.28
C PHE A 69 15.89 27.48 12.24
N ASN A 70 15.84 28.82 12.34
CA ASN A 70 15.11 29.66 11.39
C ASN A 70 16.03 30.08 10.24
N PHE A 71 15.95 29.40 9.10
CA PHE A 71 16.86 29.57 7.95
C PHE A 71 16.71 30.90 7.19
N GLY A 72 15.72 31.74 7.53
CA GLY A 72 15.37 32.94 6.76
C GLY A 72 16.36 34.11 6.79
N SER A 73 17.40 34.09 7.63
CA SER A 73 18.33 35.21 7.81
C SER A 73 19.82 34.85 7.64
N TYR A 74 20.13 33.65 7.14
CA TYR A 74 21.50 33.16 7.03
C TYR A 74 21.99 33.16 5.59
N ASP A 75 23.29 33.39 5.40
CA ASP A 75 23.96 33.18 4.12
C ASP A 75 23.86 31.69 3.72
N SER A 76 23.50 31.44 2.46
CA SER A 76 23.38 30.14 1.82
C SER A 76 24.52 29.17 2.14
N ASN A 77 25.76 29.66 2.23
CA ASN A 77 26.93 28.82 2.53
C ASN A 77 26.90 28.26 3.96
N GLN A 78 26.41 29.03 4.93
CA GLN A 78 26.29 28.59 6.33
C GLN A 78 25.19 27.54 6.51
N ILE A 79 24.13 27.64 5.70
CA ILE A 79 23.04 26.66 5.66
C ILE A 79 23.58 25.31 5.16
N VAL A 80 24.38 25.32 4.09
CA VAL A 80 24.98 24.10 3.54
C VAL A 80 25.92 23.44 4.55
N GLU A 81 26.80 24.20 5.21
CA GLU A 81 27.71 23.62 6.22
C GLU A 81 26.98 23.04 7.43
N THR A 82 25.91 23.69 7.88
CA THR A 82 25.10 23.21 9.01
C THR A 82 24.42 21.89 8.66
N VAL A 83 23.80 21.80 7.47
CA VAL A 83 23.14 20.57 7.00
C VAL A 83 24.16 19.44 6.84
N LEU A 84 25.35 19.71 6.30
CA LEU A 84 26.40 18.70 6.14
C LEU A 84 26.91 18.18 7.49
N THR A 85 27.11 19.08 8.46
CA THR A 85 27.54 18.72 9.81
C THR A 85 26.50 17.83 10.50
N GLU A 86 25.21 18.15 10.33
CA GLU A 86 24.14 17.40 10.97
C GLU A 86 23.89 16.03 10.31
N ILE A 87 23.97 15.95 8.97
CA ILE A 87 23.96 14.68 8.23
C ILE A 87 25.09 13.76 8.71
N ASN A 88 26.30 14.30 8.84
CA ASN A 88 27.46 13.53 9.29
C ASN A 88 27.34 13.09 10.76
N THR A 89 26.78 13.94 11.63
CA THR A 89 26.57 13.63 13.05
C THR A 89 25.46 12.60 13.27
N GLN A 90 24.40 12.64 12.45
CA GLN A 90 23.25 11.73 12.53
C GLN A 90 23.50 10.40 11.78
N GLY A 91 24.65 10.23 11.12
CA GLY A 91 24.98 9.00 10.38
C GLY A 91 24.00 8.68 9.26
N VAL A 92 23.36 9.70 8.67
CA VAL A 92 22.36 9.50 7.60
C VAL A 92 23.08 9.01 6.35
N LYS A 93 22.91 7.72 6.04
CA LYS A 93 23.38 7.15 4.78
C LYS A 93 22.50 7.67 3.64
N LEU A 94 23.06 8.52 2.79
CA LEU A 94 22.48 8.79 1.48
C LEU A 94 22.68 7.51 0.65
N GLN A 95 21.59 6.76 0.46
CA GLN A 95 21.55 5.63 -0.47
C GLN A 95 21.45 6.12 -1.90
#